data_AF-A0A7S1GWL4-F1
#
_entry.id   AF-A0A7S1GWL4-F1
#
_cell.length_a   1.000
_cell.length_b   1.000
_cell.length_c   1.000
_cell.angle_alpha   90.00
_cell.angle_beta   90.00
_cell.angle_gamma   90.00
#
_symmetry.space_group_name_H-M   'P 1'
#
loop_
_entity.id
_entity.type
_entity.pdbx_description
1 polymer ?
#
loop_
_entity_poly.entity_id
_entity_poly.type
_entity_poly.pdbx_seq_one_letter_code
_entity_poly.pdbx_strand_id
1 'polypeptide(L)'
;VDSRNLLLRGSTLRNTAWVFGQVVYTGGDTKISLNNGAPAALKQSTVESTVNRLLVGVLVLELCVVTAAAAGMYSRVSKDAAAWYLPYVASSGRLSVVGGWFTFLILLNNYVPISLYVSLEIAHLVQGVLMDSDLGMYHADSDTPFATRTTNLNEELGQVSYVFTDKTGTL
;
A
#
# COMPACT_ATOMS: atom_id res chain seq x y z
N VAL A 1 36.82 -13.26 26.18
CA VAL A 1 37.41 -13.06 24.84
C VAL A 1 37.22 -11.60 24.48
N ASP A 2 38.30 -10.88 24.17
CA ASP A 2 38.25 -9.46 23.79
C ASP A 2 37.73 -9.28 22.35
N SER A 3 37.20 -8.10 22.05
CA SER A 3 36.70 -7.67 20.74
C SER A 3 37.72 -7.84 19.60
N ARG A 4 39.02 -7.73 19.92
CA ARG A 4 40.13 -7.91 18.96
C ARG A 4 40.29 -9.35 18.46
N ASN A 5 39.78 -10.33 19.21
CA ASN A 5 39.88 -11.74 18.87
C ASN A 5 38.61 -12.25 18.16
N LEU A 6 37.69 -11.36 17.81
CA LEU A 6 36.42 -11.68 17.16
C LEU A 6 36.44 -11.28 15.68
N LEU A 7 36.29 -12.26 14.80
CA LEU A 7 36.07 -12.03 13.38
C LEU A 7 34.56 -11.93 13.12
N LEU A 8 34.11 -10.81 12.54
CA LEU A 8 32.70 -10.54 12.31
C LEU A 8 32.23 -11.07 10.94
N ARG A 9 30.96 -11.49 10.90
CA ARG A 9 30.26 -11.79 9.64
C ARG A 9 30.19 -10.50 8.80
N GLY A 10 30.71 -10.55 7.57
CA GLY A 10 30.79 -9.41 6.64
C GLY A 10 32.19 -8.83 6.47
N SER A 11 33.14 -9.19 7.33
CA SER A 11 34.55 -8.83 7.15
C SER A 11 35.23 -9.73 6.11
N THR A 12 36.10 -9.15 5.28
CA THR A 12 36.95 -9.91 4.35
C THR A 12 38.36 -10.04 4.95
N LEU A 13 38.86 -11.28 5.05
CA LEU A 13 40.23 -11.52 5.48
C LEU A 13 41.18 -11.04 4.39
N ARG A 14 42.18 -10.22 4.77
CA ARG A 14 43.20 -9.70 3.85
C ARG A 14 44.58 -9.90 4.45
N ASN A 15 45.58 -10.03 3.58
CA ASN A 15 47.00 -10.09 3.94
C ASN A 15 47.42 -11.30 4.81
N THR A 16 46.64 -12.38 4.81
CA THR A 16 46.99 -13.68 5.40
C THR A 16 46.38 -14.82 4.57
N ALA A 17 47.07 -15.96 4.49
CA ALA A 17 46.61 -17.09 3.65
C ALA A 17 45.44 -17.87 4.28
N TRP A 18 45.48 -18.08 5.60
CA TRP A 18 44.46 -18.81 6.34
C TRP A 18 44.51 -18.45 7.83
N VAL A 19 43.44 -18.79 8.56
CA VAL A 19 43.34 -18.63 10.01
C VAL A 19 42.52 -19.79 10.60
N PHE A 20 42.91 -20.28 11.77
CA PHE A 20 42.06 -21.17 12.55
C PHE A 20 41.20 -20.34 13.50
N GLY A 21 39.90 -20.60 13.51
CA GLY A 21 38.94 -19.93 14.39
C GLY A 21 37.84 -20.88 14.83
N GLN A 22 37.27 -20.61 15.99
CA GLN A 22 36.08 -21.30 16.47
C GLN A 22 34.85 -20.44 16.21
N VAL A 23 33.80 -21.04 15.63
CA VAL A 23 32.54 -20.35 15.38
C VAL A 23 31.79 -20.19 16.69
N VAL A 24 31.59 -18.95 17.13
CA VAL A 24 30.87 -18.61 18.38
C VAL A 24 29.42 -18.21 18.11
N TYR A 25 29.17 -17.49 17.01
CA TYR A 25 27.83 -17.02 16.62
C TYR A 25 27.50 -17.50 15.21
N THR A 26 26.24 -17.91 14.98
CA THR A 26 25.75 -18.38 13.68
C THR A 26 24.43 -17.72 13.32
N GLY A 27 24.15 -17.60 12.02
CA GLY A 27 22.86 -17.11 11.51
C GLY A 27 22.40 -15.78 12.14
N GLY A 28 21.23 -15.84 12.81
CA GLY A 28 20.58 -14.71 13.47
C GLY A 28 21.37 -14.14 14.66
N ASP A 29 22.24 -14.93 15.29
CA ASP A 29 23.01 -14.52 16.47
C ASP A 29 24.26 -13.71 16.10
N THR A 30 24.58 -13.60 14.81
CA THR A 30 25.70 -12.78 14.34
C THR A 30 25.42 -11.30 14.53
N LYS A 31 26.41 -10.51 14.96
CA LYS A 31 26.24 -9.07 15.26
C LYS A 31 25.58 -8.28 14.12
N ILE A 32 25.94 -8.56 12.87
CA ILE A 32 25.34 -7.91 11.69
C ILE A 32 23.86 -8.27 11.53
N SER A 33 23.49 -9.53 11.83
CA SER A 33 22.11 -9.98 11.74
C SER A 33 21.25 -9.39 12.85
N LEU A 34 21.81 -9.25 14.05
CA LEU A 34 21.14 -8.56 15.17
C LEU A 34 20.92 -7.07 14.88
N ASN A 35 21.85 -6.42 14.15
CA ASN A 35 21.68 -5.04 13.72
C ASN A 35 20.64 -4.88 12.60
N ASN A 36 20.45 -5.93 11.78
CA ASN A 36 19.39 -6.02 10.77
C ASN A 36 18.05 -6.52 11.36
N GLY A 37 17.97 -6.74 12.68
CA GLY A 37 17.02 -7.65 13.33
C GLY A 37 15.55 -7.25 13.41
N ALA A 38 15.11 -6.20 12.71
CA ALA A 38 13.68 -5.96 12.53
C ALA A 38 13.23 -6.64 11.22
N PRO A 39 12.16 -7.47 11.21
CA PRO A 39 11.55 -7.88 9.95
C PRO A 39 11.29 -6.61 9.13
N ALA A 40 11.71 -6.62 7.86
CA ALA A 40 11.54 -5.47 6.98
C ALA A 40 10.07 -5.06 7.05
N ALA A 41 9.79 -3.93 7.70
CA ALA A 41 8.44 -3.44 7.83
C ALA A 41 7.87 -3.30 6.42
N LEU A 42 6.64 -3.78 6.20
CA LEU A 42 5.94 -3.58 4.95
C LEU A 42 5.91 -2.09 4.65
N LYS A 43 6.66 -1.68 3.63
CA LYS A 43 6.75 -0.29 3.20
C LYS A 43 5.49 -0.01 2.38
N GLN A 44 4.69 0.94 2.85
CA GLN A 44 3.51 1.44 2.14
C GLN A 44 3.83 2.83 1.60
N SER A 45 3.31 3.17 0.42
CA SER A 45 3.47 4.52 -0.11
C SER A 45 2.52 5.51 0.59
N THR A 46 2.97 6.75 0.69
CA THR A 46 2.18 7.92 1.07
C THR A 46 0.96 8.11 0.16
N VAL A 47 1.09 7.78 -1.14
CA VAL A 47 0.00 7.85 -2.11
C VAL A 47 -1.06 6.80 -1.78
N GLU A 48 -0.68 5.55 -1.51
CA GLU A 48 -1.61 4.50 -1.07
C GLU A 48 -2.40 4.93 0.18
N SER A 49 -1.71 5.54 1.16
CA SER A 49 -2.34 6.06 2.38
C SER A 49 -3.33 7.19 2.08
N THR A 50 -3.00 8.08 1.14
CA THR A 50 -3.86 9.17 0.69
C THR A 50 -5.09 8.64 -0.05
N VAL A 51 -4.91 7.70 -0.97
CA VAL A 51 -5.99 7.04 -1.72
C VAL A 51 -6.96 6.35 -0.76
N ASN A 52 -6.45 5.60 0.22
CA ASN A 52 -7.27 4.95 1.24
C ASN A 52 -8.10 5.97 2.04
N ARG A 53 -7.50 7.10 2.44
CA ARG A 53 -8.21 8.17 3.16
C ARG A 53 -9.33 8.78 2.31
N LEU A 54 -9.09 9.01 1.02
CA LEU A 54 -10.10 9.51 0.10
C LEU A 54 -11.23 8.50 -0.11
N LEU A 55 -10.92 7.21 -0.25
CA LEU A 55 -11.91 6.14 -0.37
C LEU A 55 -12.83 6.07 0.85
N VAL A 56 -12.28 6.17 2.06
CA VAL A 56 -13.08 6.27 3.29
C VAL A 56 -13.99 7.50 3.26
N GLY A 57 -13.50 8.64 2.80
CA GLY A 57 -14.30 9.86 2.64
C GLY A 57 -15.47 9.69 1.66
N VAL A 58 -15.23 9.06 0.50
CA VAL A 58 -16.26 8.75 -0.50
C VAL A 58 -17.31 7.79 0.06
N LEU A 59 -16.88 6.74 0.77
CA LEU A 59 -17.79 5.76 1.38
C LEU A 59 -18.70 6.40 2.43
N VAL A 60 -18.16 7.29 3.28
CA VAL A 60 -18.95 8.03 4.26
C VAL A 60 -19.97 8.95 3.56
N LEU A 61 -19.55 9.64 2.50
CA LEU A 61 -20.45 10.48 1.71
C LEU A 61 -21.57 9.66 1.07
N GLU A 62 -21.25 8.49 0.52
CA GLU A 62 -22.23 7.56 -0.05
C GLU A 62 -23.26 7.14 1.00
N LEU A 63 -22.83 6.70 2.18
CA LEU A 63 -23.73 6.33 3.28
C LEU A 63 -24.63 7.50 3.73
N CYS A 64 -24.10 8.73 3.77
CA CYS A 64 -24.89 9.92 4.07
C CYS A 64 -25.98 10.17 3.00
N VAL A 65 -25.66 10.01 1.72
CA VAL A 65 -26.63 10.18 0.62
C VAL A 65 -27.70 9.08 0.66
N VAL A 66 -27.31 7.82 0.84
CA VAL A 66 -28.23 6.68 0.94
C VAL A 66 -29.19 6.83 2.12
N THR A 67 -28.68 7.23 3.29
CA THR A 67 -29.50 7.46 4.48
C THR A 67 -30.43 8.66 4.33
N ALA A 68 -29.97 9.76 3.72
CA ALA A 68 -30.83 10.91 3.41
C ALA A 68 -31.95 10.55 2.41
N ALA A 69 -31.65 9.76 1.38
CA ALA A 69 -32.63 9.28 0.42
C ALA A 69 -33.68 8.37 1.08
N ALA A 70 -33.26 7.45 1.95
CA ALA A 70 -34.17 6.59 2.72
C ALA A 70 -35.05 7.39 3.69
N ALA A 71 -34.52 8.42 4.34
CA ALA A 71 -35.29 9.33 5.19
C ALA A 71 -36.32 10.15 4.38
N GLY A 72 -35.94 10.57 3.17
CA GLY A 72 -36.84 11.18 2.19
C GLY A 72 -37.99 10.25 1.80
N MET A 73 -37.68 9.00 1.45
CA MET A 73 -38.68 7.97 1.16
C MET A 73 -39.63 7.73 2.35
N TYR A 74 -39.10 7.59 3.55
CA TYR A 74 -39.90 7.42 4.76
C TYR A 74 -40.89 8.57 4.98
N SER A 75 -40.42 9.81 4.77
CA SER A 75 -41.26 11.00 4.91
C SER A 75 -42.37 11.07 3.86
N ARG A 76 -42.11 10.58 2.64
CA ARG A 76 -43.10 10.50 1.56
C ARG A 76 -44.13 9.41 1.81
N VAL A 77 -43.70 8.20 2.19
CA VAL A 77 -44.62 7.10 2.57
C VAL A 77 -45.53 7.52 3.74
N SER A 78 -45.00 8.29 4.70
CA SER A 78 -45.77 8.77 5.85
C SER A 78 -46.78 9.88 5.51
N LYS A 79 -46.56 10.65 4.43
CA LYS A 79 -47.40 11.81 4.05
C LYS A 79 -48.31 11.54 2.84
N ASP A 80 -47.86 10.74 1.88
CA ASP A 80 -48.49 10.49 0.57
C ASP A 80 -49.26 9.16 0.52
N ALA A 81 -49.63 8.58 1.67
CA ALA A 81 -50.45 7.37 1.76
C ALA A 81 -51.84 7.47 1.07
N ALA A 82 -52.18 8.64 0.51
CA ALA A 82 -53.45 8.96 -0.14
C ALA A 82 -53.33 9.35 -1.64
N ALA A 83 -52.23 9.03 -2.33
CA ALA A 83 -52.13 9.26 -3.77
C ALA A 83 -52.87 8.16 -4.57
N TRP A 84 -54.09 8.46 -5.04
CA TRP A 84 -54.99 7.51 -5.73
C TRP A 84 -54.41 6.87 -7.00
N TYR A 85 -53.39 7.48 -7.61
CA TYR A 85 -52.79 7.06 -8.88
C TYR A 85 -51.49 6.25 -8.71
N LEU A 86 -50.95 6.10 -7.48
CA LEU A 86 -49.77 5.27 -7.17
C LEU A 86 -50.14 4.13 -6.20
N PRO A 87 -50.76 3.04 -6.68
CA PRO A 87 -51.22 1.94 -5.83
C PRO A 87 -50.08 1.22 -5.09
N TYR A 88 -48.87 1.23 -5.65
CA TYR A 88 -47.68 0.60 -5.04
C TYR A 88 -47.16 1.38 -3.81
N VAL A 89 -47.36 2.71 -3.77
CA VAL A 89 -46.92 3.56 -2.65
C VAL A 89 -47.85 3.42 -1.44
N ALA A 90 -49.14 3.15 -1.70
CA ALA A 90 -50.15 2.95 -0.65
C ALA A 90 -49.93 1.65 0.16
N SER A 91 -49.26 0.63 -0.41
CA SER A 91 -48.95 -0.65 0.26
C SER A 91 -47.56 -0.71 0.92
N SER A 92 -46.75 0.35 0.79
CA SER A 92 -45.37 0.36 1.29
C SER A 92 -45.31 0.54 2.81
N GLY A 93 -45.05 -0.54 3.55
CA GLY A 93 -44.74 -0.49 4.98
C GLY A 93 -43.28 -0.11 5.27
N ARG A 94 -42.89 -0.06 6.56
CA ARG A 94 -41.51 0.24 7.00
C ARG A 94 -40.43 -0.64 6.35
N LEU A 95 -40.77 -1.88 5.98
CA LEU A 95 -39.87 -2.79 5.26
C LEU A 95 -39.46 -2.26 3.87
N SER A 96 -40.34 -1.52 3.19
CA SER A 96 -40.06 -0.98 1.85
C SER A 96 -38.97 0.10 1.87
N VAL A 97 -38.88 0.86 2.96
CA VAL A 97 -37.82 1.88 3.17
C VAL A 97 -36.48 1.21 3.38
N VAL A 98 -36.44 0.10 4.11
CA VAL A 98 -35.22 -0.71 4.28
C VAL A 98 -34.78 -1.31 2.95
N GLY A 99 -35.70 -1.86 2.16
CA GLY A 99 -35.42 -2.33 0.80
C GLY A 99 -34.91 -1.21 -0.12
N GLY A 100 -35.51 0.00 -0.03
CA GLY A 100 -35.06 1.18 -0.74
C GLY A 100 -33.65 1.62 -0.36
N TRP A 101 -33.28 1.54 0.93
CA TRP A 101 -31.94 1.82 1.42
C TRP A 101 -30.89 0.91 0.76
N PHE A 102 -31.11 -0.41 0.74
CA PHE A 102 -30.21 -1.34 0.04
C PHE A 102 -30.20 -1.11 -1.48
N THR A 103 -31.34 -0.75 -2.08
CA THR A 103 -31.44 -0.45 -3.51
C THR A 103 -30.57 0.75 -3.88
N PHE A 104 -30.60 1.82 -3.10
CA PHE A 104 -29.74 2.99 -3.32
C PHE A 104 -28.25 2.68 -3.09
N LEU A 105 -27.93 1.82 -2.12
CA LEU A 105 -26.56 1.38 -1.88
C LEU A 105 -25.99 0.60 -3.08
N ILE A 106 -26.78 -0.32 -3.65
CA ILE A 106 -26.37 -1.07 -4.85
C ILE A 106 -26.25 -0.13 -6.05
N LEU A 107 -27.17 0.84 -6.19
CA LEU A 107 -27.16 1.80 -7.28
C LEU A 107 -25.92 2.71 -7.24
N LEU A 108 -25.44 3.06 -6.03
CA LEU A 108 -24.28 3.91 -5.82
C LEU A 108 -22.95 3.14 -5.69
N ASN A 109 -22.95 1.81 -5.76
CA ASN A 109 -21.75 0.99 -5.60
C ASN A 109 -20.61 1.33 -6.59
N ASN A 110 -20.93 1.93 -7.74
CA ASN A 110 -19.94 2.40 -8.73
C ASN A 110 -19.11 3.60 -8.26
N TYR A 111 -19.48 4.28 -7.16
CA TYR A 111 -18.69 5.36 -6.57
C TYR A 111 -17.43 4.86 -5.86
N VAL A 112 -17.38 3.58 -5.47
CA VAL A 112 -16.16 2.93 -4.98
C VAL A 112 -15.52 2.16 -6.14
N PRO A 113 -14.55 2.76 -6.87
CA PRO A 113 -13.96 2.12 -8.03
C PRO A 113 -13.10 0.93 -7.59
N ILE A 114 -13.63 -0.28 -7.72
CA ILE A 114 -12.87 -1.53 -7.49
C ILE A 114 -11.63 -1.58 -8.41
N SER A 115 -11.74 -1.01 -9.60
CA SER A 115 -10.66 -0.93 -10.57
C SER A 115 -9.52 0.00 -10.17
N LEU A 116 -9.69 0.92 -9.21
CA LEU A 116 -8.66 1.89 -8.84
C LEU A 116 -7.39 1.20 -8.34
N TYR A 117 -7.52 0.24 -7.43
CA TYR A 117 -6.39 -0.50 -6.88
C TYR A 117 -5.65 -1.31 -7.95
N VAL A 118 -6.40 -1.99 -8.80
CA VAL A 118 -5.81 -2.78 -9.91
C VAL A 118 -5.07 -1.86 -10.88
N SER A 119 -5.65 -0.71 -11.21
CA SER A 119 -5.00 0.27 -12.09
C SER A 119 -3.72 0.86 -11.47
N LEU A 120 -3.71 1.13 -10.16
CA LEU A 120 -2.52 1.59 -9.45
C LEU A 120 -1.40 0.55 -9.47
N GLU A 121 -1.72 -0.71 -9.17
CA GLU A 121 -0.75 -1.82 -9.21
C GLU A 121 -0.17 -2.02 -10.61
N ILE A 122 -1.01 -1.96 -11.65
CA ILE A 122 -0.54 -2.03 -13.05
C ILE A 122 0.36 -0.84 -13.37
N ALA A 123 0.00 0.37 -12.94
CA ALA A 123 0.82 1.56 -13.16
C ALA A 123 2.20 1.44 -12.49
N HIS A 124 2.26 0.99 -11.23
CA HIS A 124 3.50 0.75 -10.50
C HIS A 124 4.36 -0.32 -11.18
N LEU A 125 3.75 -1.41 -11.67
CA LEU A 125 4.46 -2.45 -12.41
C LEU A 125 5.06 -1.92 -13.70
N VAL A 126 4.28 -1.18 -14.50
CA VAL A 126 4.76 -0.59 -15.76
C VAL A 126 5.89 0.40 -15.50
N GLN A 127 5.79 1.23 -14.46
CA GLN A 127 6.85 2.14 -14.05
C GLN A 127 8.13 1.39 -13.65
N GLY A 128 8.01 0.29 -12.89
CA GLY A 128 9.16 -0.52 -12.49
C GLY A 128 9.88 -1.16 -13.69
N VAL A 129 9.11 -1.72 -14.63
CA VAL A 129 9.67 -2.28 -15.88
C VAL A 129 10.37 -1.20 -16.70
N LEU A 130 9.79 0.01 -16.78
CA LEU A 130 10.41 1.12 -17.49
C LEU A 130 11.75 1.51 -16.86
N MET A 131 11.81 1.62 -15.52
CA MET A 131 13.06 1.92 -14.81
C MET A 131 14.12 0.83 -14.97
N ASP A 132 13.73 -0.44 -14.92
CA ASP A 132 14.64 -1.58 -15.10
C ASP A 132 15.21 -1.64 -16.53
N SER A 133 14.47 -1.14 -17.51
CA SER A 133 14.88 -1.11 -18.93
C SER A 133 15.76 0.09 -19.31
N ASP A 134 16.04 1.01 -18.37
CA ASP A 134 16.79 2.23 -18.65
C ASP A 134 18.31 1.96 -18.73
N LEU A 135 18.87 2.09 -19.93
CA LEU A 135 20.31 1.98 -20.18
C LEU A 135 21.11 3.12 -19.54
N GLY A 136 20.49 4.27 -19.23
CA GLY A 136 21.13 5.37 -18.53
C GLY A 136 21.48 5.05 -17.08
N MET A 137 20.81 4.06 -16.48
CA MET A 137 21.06 3.58 -15.11
C MET A 137 21.82 2.24 -15.06
N TYR A 138 22.41 1.82 -16.18
CA TYR A 138 23.19 0.60 -16.27
C TYR A 138 24.68 0.86 -16.01
N HIS A 139 25.30 0.06 -15.14
CA HIS A 139 26.72 0.17 -14.82
C HIS A 139 27.55 -0.86 -15.59
N ALA A 140 28.34 -0.38 -16.57
CA ALA A 140 29.05 -1.21 -17.53
C ALA A 140 30.20 -2.04 -16.91
N ASP A 141 30.96 -1.49 -15.97
CA ASP A 141 32.16 -2.17 -15.45
C ASP A 141 31.82 -3.38 -14.56
N SER A 142 30.65 -3.37 -13.92
CA SER A 142 30.16 -4.49 -13.11
C SER A 142 29.04 -5.30 -13.76
N ASP A 143 28.63 -4.96 -14.99
CA ASP A 143 27.51 -5.60 -15.71
C ASP A 143 26.23 -5.67 -14.85
N THR A 144 25.91 -4.58 -14.16
CA THR A 144 24.77 -4.51 -13.24
C THR A 144 23.75 -3.46 -13.71
N PRO A 145 22.54 -3.87 -14.13
CA PRO A 145 21.46 -2.94 -14.42
C PRO A 145 20.80 -2.41 -13.14
N PHE A 146 20.05 -1.32 -13.27
CA PHE A 146 19.07 -0.92 -12.27
C PHE A 146 18.04 -2.04 -12.09
N ALA A 147 17.67 -2.33 -10.85
CA ALA A 147 16.74 -3.41 -10.53
C ALA A 147 15.76 -2.99 -9.43
N THR A 148 14.50 -2.84 -9.80
CA THR A 148 13.40 -2.50 -8.91
C THR A 148 13.05 -3.70 -8.03
N ARG A 149 13.27 -3.58 -6.72
CA ARG A 149 12.97 -4.66 -5.74
C ARG A 149 11.61 -4.53 -5.08
N THR A 150 10.98 -3.36 -5.17
CA THR A 150 9.66 -3.08 -4.59
C THR A 150 8.96 -2.07 -5.49
N THR A 151 7.92 -2.51 -6.19
CA THR A 151 7.18 -1.72 -7.18
C THR A 151 6.29 -0.64 -6.57
N ASN A 152 5.78 -0.87 -5.35
CA ASN A 152 4.83 0.03 -4.69
C ASN A 152 5.49 1.32 -4.14
N LEU A 153 6.80 1.49 -4.33
CA LEU A 153 7.54 2.67 -3.83
C LEU A 153 8.07 3.56 -4.95
N ASN A 154 7.75 3.25 -6.20
CA ASN A 154 8.29 3.98 -7.36
C ASN A 154 7.98 5.49 -7.29
N GLU A 155 6.80 5.85 -6.81
CA GLU A 155 6.35 7.23 -6.64
C GLU A 155 6.98 7.97 -5.46
N GLU A 156 7.48 7.25 -4.45
CA GLU A 156 8.18 7.84 -3.31
C GLU A 156 9.55 8.41 -3.71
N LEU A 157 10.17 7.89 -4.79
CA LEU A 157 11.43 8.45 -5.31
C LEU A 157 11.28 9.94 -5.68
N GLY A 158 10.09 10.35 -6.13
CA GLY A 158 9.79 11.76 -6.43
C GLY A 158 9.56 12.65 -5.21
N GLN A 159 9.47 12.07 -4.01
CA GLN A 159 9.15 12.78 -2.76
C GLN A 159 10.33 12.84 -1.77
N VAL A 160 11.52 12.40 -2.19
CA VAL A 160 12.70 12.35 -1.32
C VAL A 160 13.24 13.77 -1.05
N SER A 161 13.21 14.20 0.21
CA SER A 161 13.78 15.49 0.66
C SER A 161 15.18 15.36 1.24
N TYR A 162 15.55 14.18 1.74
CA TYR A 162 16.83 13.94 2.42
C TYR A 162 17.46 12.67 1.89
N VAL A 163 18.72 12.77 1.46
CA VAL A 163 19.54 11.63 1.03
C VAL A 163 20.64 11.45 2.06
N PHE A 164 20.59 10.34 2.79
CA PHE A 164 21.68 9.93 3.68
C PHE A 164 22.62 9.04 2.89
N THR A 165 23.84 9.51 2.67
CA THR A 165 24.88 8.74 1.96
C THR A 165 25.91 8.22 2.94
N ASP A 166 26.34 6.97 2.73
CA ASP A 166 27.53 6.45 3.39
C ASP A 166 28.78 7.01 2.70
N LYS A 167 29.85 7.22 3.46
CA LYS A 167 31.13 7.68 2.95
C LYS A 167 31.93 6.56 2.30
N THR A 168 31.81 5.33 2.78
CA THR A 168 32.66 4.22 2.31
C THR A 168 31.88 3.27 1.43
N GLY A 169 32.25 3.19 0.15
CA GLY A 169 31.61 2.27 -0.80
C GLY A 169 30.38 2.85 -1.52
N THR A 170 30.05 4.12 -1.31
CA THR A 170 28.97 4.83 -2.02
C THR A 170 29.46 6.15 -2.63
N LEU A 171 30.04 7.06 -1.84
CA LEU A 171 30.75 8.25 -2.34
C LEU A 171 32.12 7.89 -2.94
#